data_AF-A0A9D5NPQ6-F1
#
_entry.id   AF-A0A9D5NPQ6-F1
#
_cell.length_a   1.000
_cell.length_b   1.000
_cell.length_c   1.000
_cell.angle_alpha   90.00
_cell.angle_beta   90.00
_cell.angle_gamma   90.00
#
_symmetry.space_group_name_H-M   'P 1'
#
loop_
_entity.id
_entity.type
_entity.pdbx_description
1 polymer ?
#
loop_
_entity_poly.entity_id
_entity_poly.type
_entity_poly.pdbx_seq_one_letter_code
_entity_poly.pdbx_strand_id
1 'polypeptide(L)'
;MNKSKRNSQFKMDKWLESLESPWKELMEQWMEYKAARKESYKTEMGARKCLTMLRNLSANNPQVAQQIIDQSMAYNYAGLFPLKSSYGSQQSRTEAPQYGQRIGQIIQPEDEQKRRKLIERLSNAGNKDYEKKQSINTKDYGYIDNSATHQQDD
;
A
#
# COMPACT_ATOMS: atom_id res chain seq x y z
N MET A 1 42.20 -11.44 -14.48
CA MET A 1 40.98 -12.05 -15.06
C MET A 1 39.94 -10.95 -15.29
N ASN A 2 39.97 -10.27 -16.44
CA ASN A 2 39.08 -9.14 -16.72
C ASN A 2 37.71 -9.64 -17.18
N LYS A 3 36.71 -9.61 -16.30
CA LYS A 3 35.31 -9.83 -16.68
C LYS A 3 34.81 -8.60 -17.43
N SER A 4 34.97 -8.58 -18.75
CA SER A 4 34.36 -7.57 -19.60
C SER A 4 32.84 -7.69 -19.48
N LYS A 5 32.21 -6.70 -18.81
CA LYS A 5 30.76 -6.60 -18.67
C LYS A 5 30.16 -6.51 -20.07
N ARG A 6 29.47 -7.57 -20.52
CA ARG A 6 28.60 -7.51 -21.70
C ARG A 6 27.46 -6.55 -21.41
N ASN A 7 27.67 -5.26 -21.66
CA ASN A 7 26.61 -4.26 -21.62
C ASN A 7 25.84 -4.34 -22.95
N SER A 8 25.05 -5.41 -23.11
CA SER A 8 24.14 -5.53 -24.25
C SER A 8 23.04 -4.49 -24.07
N GLN A 9 23.15 -3.38 -24.79
CA GLN A 9 22.17 -2.31 -24.76
C GLN A 9 20.83 -2.88 -25.25
N PHE A 10 19.81 -2.85 -24.39
CA PHE A 10 18.45 -3.23 -24.78
C PHE A 10 18.00 -2.35 -25.95
N LYS A 11 17.66 -3.00 -27.08
CA LYS A 11 17.12 -2.34 -28.27
C LYS A 11 15.60 -2.46 -28.23
N MET A 12 14.94 -1.38 -27.82
CA MET A 12 13.49 -1.33 -27.67
C MET A 12 12.77 -1.65 -28.99
N ASP A 13 13.20 -1.02 -30.09
CA ASP A 13 12.54 -1.13 -31.40
C ASP A 13 12.51 -2.59 -31.88
N LYS A 14 13.65 -3.29 -31.77
CA LYS A 14 13.74 -4.71 -32.11
C LYS A 14 12.82 -5.58 -31.24
N TRP A 15 12.64 -5.21 -29.98
CA TRP A 15 11.71 -5.93 -29.10
C TRP A 15 10.26 -5.66 -29.47
N LEU A 16 9.90 -4.42 -29.80
CA LEU A 16 8.55 -4.06 -30.30
C LEU A 16 8.22 -4.78 -31.61
N GLU A 17 9.17 -4.88 -32.54
CA GLU A 17 9.03 -5.64 -33.80
C GLU A 17 8.78 -7.13 -33.58
N SER A 18 9.21 -7.69 -32.45
CA SER A 18 8.98 -9.10 -32.11
C SER A 18 7.56 -9.38 -31.59
N LEU A 19 6.78 -8.34 -31.31
CA LEU A 19 5.41 -8.47 -30.80
C LEU A 19 4.40 -8.58 -31.94
N GLU A 20 3.38 -9.39 -31.70
CA GLU A 20 2.20 -9.52 -32.56
C GLU A 20 1.26 -8.30 -32.40
N SER A 21 0.63 -7.86 -33.50
CA SER A 21 -0.50 -6.93 -33.42
C SER A 21 -1.69 -7.63 -32.74
N PRO A 22 -2.44 -6.97 -31.85
CA PRO A 22 -2.42 -5.52 -31.53
C PRO A 22 -1.47 -5.12 -30.39
N TRP A 23 -0.77 -6.06 -29.76
CA TRP A 23 0.06 -5.78 -28.59
C TRP A 23 1.28 -4.91 -28.91
N LYS A 24 1.80 -5.01 -30.14
CA LYS A 24 2.84 -4.10 -30.63
C LYS A 24 2.41 -2.65 -30.55
N GLU A 25 1.26 -2.31 -31.13
CA GLU A 25 0.72 -0.95 -31.22
C GLU A 25 0.45 -0.37 -29.83
N LEU A 26 -0.15 -1.17 -28.94
CA LEU A 26 -0.38 -0.80 -27.54
C LEU A 26 0.92 -0.50 -26.80
N MET A 27 1.96 -1.32 -27.01
CA MET A 27 3.26 -1.09 -26.39
C MET A 27 3.97 0.12 -27.00
N GLU A 28 3.88 0.35 -28.31
CA GLU A 28 4.41 1.55 -28.97
C GLU A 28 3.82 2.83 -28.38
N GLN A 29 2.49 2.92 -28.28
CA GLN A 29 1.80 4.07 -27.67
C GLN A 29 2.25 4.29 -26.22
N TRP A 30 2.33 3.22 -25.43
CA TRP A 30 2.78 3.33 -24.04
C TRP A 30 4.25 3.79 -23.92
N MET A 31 5.14 3.30 -24.79
CA MET A 31 6.54 3.72 -24.81
C MET A 31 6.70 5.18 -25.24
N GLU A 32 5.92 5.63 -26.22
CA GLU A 32 5.90 7.03 -26.65
C GLU A 32 5.50 7.95 -25.50
N TYR A 33 4.43 7.61 -24.77
CA TYR A 33 4.02 8.34 -23.58
C TYR A 33 5.11 8.37 -22.50
N LYS A 34 5.77 7.24 -22.23
CA LYS A 34 6.90 7.22 -21.28
C LYS A 34 8.06 8.09 -21.75
N ALA A 35 8.39 8.08 -23.05
CA ALA A 35 9.44 8.90 -23.62
C ALA A 35 9.14 10.40 -23.47
N ALA A 36 7.89 10.83 -23.69
CA ALA A 36 7.46 12.21 -23.44
C ALA A 36 7.67 12.64 -21.98
N ARG A 37 7.59 11.69 -21.04
CA ARG A 37 7.87 11.89 -19.60
C ARG A 37 9.34 11.72 -19.20
N LYS A 38 10.25 11.53 -20.18
CA LYS A 38 11.67 11.22 -19.94
C LYS A 38 11.87 9.92 -19.15
N GLU A 39 10.93 8.99 -19.27
CA GLU A 39 10.98 7.66 -18.68
C GLU A 39 11.21 6.61 -19.78
N SER A 40 11.92 5.51 -19.48
CA SER A 40 12.10 4.39 -20.42
C SER A 40 12.47 3.10 -19.70
N TYR A 41 12.15 1.95 -20.29
CA TYR A 41 12.65 0.67 -19.81
C TYR A 41 14.08 0.46 -20.31
N LYS A 42 15.01 0.27 -19.38
CA LYS A 42 16.44 0.04 -19.67
C LYS A 42 16.76 -1.41 -20.02
N THR A 43 15.82 -2.32 -19.79
CA THR A 43 16.01 -3.76 -19.95
C THR A 43 14.79 -4.40 -20.62
N GLU A 44 15.03 -5.44 -21.41
CA GLU A 44 13.97 -6.24 -22.03
C GLU A 44 13.05 -6.86 -20.97
N MET A 45 13.62 -7.31 -19.86
CA MET A 45 12.85 -7.84 -18.74
C MET A 45 11.83 -6.85 -18.20
N GLY A 46 12.17 -5.56 -18.09
CA GLY A 46 11.25 -4.51 -17.66
C GLY A 46 10.10 -4.32 -18.64
N ALA A 47 10.41 -4.26 -19.94
CA ALA A 47 9.41 -4.12 -21.00
C ALA A 47 8.47 -5.34 -21.07
N ARG A 48 9.01 -6.57 -20.97
CA ARG A 48 8.22 -7.81 -20.90
C ARG A 48 7.30 -7.84 -19.68
N LYS A 49 7.79 -7.45 -18.49
CA LYS A 49 6.97 -7.38 -17.28
C LYS A 49 5.82 -6.37 -17.41
N CYS A 50 6.08 -5.24 -18.07
CA CYS A 50 5.03 -4.27 -18.39
C CYS A 50 3.95 -4.89 -19.29
N LEU A 51 4.34 -5.55 -20.39
CA LEU A 51 3.40 -6.23 -21.28
C LEU A 51 2.60 -7.32 -20.56
N THR A 52 3.25 -8.16 -19.74
CA THR A 52 2.55 -9.18 -18.93
C THR A 52 1.53 -8.54 -17.98
N MET A 53 1.91 -7.46 -17.29
CA MET A 53 1.00 -6.75 -16.40
C MET A 53 -0.19 -6.16 -17.17
N LEU A 54 0.03 -5.55 -18.34
CA LEU A 54 -1.04 -5.04 -19.19
C LEU A 54 -1.99 -6.15 -19.64
N ARG A 55 -1.45 -7.29 -20.10
CA ARG A 55 -2.25 -8.48 -20.45
C ARG A 55 -3.07 -9.00 -19.27
N ASN A 56 -2.51 -9.02 -18.06
CA ASN A 56 -3.23 -9.46 -16.87
C ASN A 56 -4.36 -8.48 -16.49
N LEU A 57 -4.07 -7.18 -16.46
CA LEU A 57 -5.07 -6.14 -16.13
C LEU A 57 -6.22 -6.10 -17.14
N SER A 58 -5.93 -6.43 -18.38
CA SER A 58 -6.91 -6.46 -19.48
C SER A 58 -7.58 -7.82 -19.70
N ALA A 59 -7.24 -8.84 -18.90
CA ALA A 59 -7.66 -10.23 -19.14
C ALA A 59 -7.40 -10.71 -20.59
N ASN A 60 -6.22 -10.36 -21.14
CA ASN A 60 -5.80 -10.58 -22.53
C ASN A 60 -6.72 -9.95 -23.59
N ASN A 61 -7.52 -8.94 -23.24
CA ASN A 61 -8.38 -8.21 -24.17
C ASN A 61 -7.69 -6.91 -24.65
N PRO A 62 -7.31 -6.78 -25.93
CA PRO A 62 -6.63 -5.58 -26.44
C PRO A 62 -7.42 -4.29 -26.30
N GLN A 63 -8.74 -4.34 -26.45
CA GLN A 63 -9.61 -3.16 -26.31
C GLN A 63 -9.62 -2.67 -24.86
N VAL A 64 -9.63 -3.57 -23.88
CA VAL A 64 -9.50 -3.21 -22.46
C VAL A 64 -8.09 -2.69 -22.15
N ALA A 65 -7.06 -3.27 -22.77
CA ALA A 65 -5.68 -2.80 -22.63
C ALA A 65 -5.51 -1.35 -23.14
N GLN A 66 -6.14 -1.01 -24.28
CA GLN A 66 -6.19 0.35 -24.80
C GLN A 66 -6.79 1.31 -23.78
N GLN A 67 -7.97 0.98 -23.22
CA GLN A 67 -8.63 1.80 -22.20
C GLN A 67 -7.74 2.02 -20.96
N ILE A 68 -6.97 1.01 -20.54
CA ILE A 68 -6.04 1.11 -19.41
C ILE A 68 -4.91 2.10 -19.73
N ILE A 69 -4.34 2.02 -20.94
CA ILE A 69 -3.30 2.95 -21.39
C ILE A 69 -3.87 4.38 -21.44
N ASP A 70 -5.02 4.57 -22.06
CA ASP A 70 -5.69 5.86 -22.18
C ASP A 70 -5.98 6.46 -20.80
N GLN A 71 -6.50 5.64 -19.87
CA GLN A 71 -6.73 6.04 -18.49
C GLN A 71 -5.43 6.52 -17.81
N SER A 72 -4.35 5.75 -17.92
CA SER A 72 -3.06 6.12 -17.33
C SER A 72 -2.49 7.40 -17.94
N MET A 73 -2.62 7.58 -19.26
CA MET A 73 -2.19 8.80 -19.96
C MET A 73 -3.02 10.02 -19.53
N ALA A 74 -4.34 9.90 -19.50
CA ALA A 74 -5.25 10.97 -19.10
C ALA A 74 -5.01 11.45 -17.66
N TYR A 75 -4.70 10.55 -16.74
CA TYR A 75 -4.37 10.88 -15.36
C TYR A 75 -2.87 11.15 -15.11
N ASN A 76 -2.04 11.19 -16.15
CA ASN A 76 -0.59 11.40 -16.05
C ASN A 76 0.14 10.39 -15.12
N TYR A 77 -0.35 9.16 -15.06
CA TYR A 77 0.25 8.10 -14.24
C TYR A 77 1.56 7.59 -14.84
N ALA A 78 2.53 7.27 -13.99
CA ALA A 78 3.82 6.68 -14.40
C ALA A 78 3.74 5.16 -14.68
N GLY A 79 2.62 4.54 -14.33
CA GLY A 79 2.36 3.10 -14.44
C GLY A 79 0.96 2.79 -14.96
N LEU A 80 0.72 1.49 -15.17
CA LEU A 80 -0.58 0.96 -15.62
C LEU A 80 -1.35 0.43 -14.41
N PHE A 81 -2.61 0.82 -14.31
CA PHE A 81 -3.48 0.47 -13.19
C PHE A 81 -4.83 -0.04 -13.71
N PRO A 82 -5.57 -0.85 -12.94
CA PRO A 82 -6.92 -1.27 -13.31
C PRO A 82 -7.82 -0.07 -13.67
N LEU A 83 -8.76 -0.30 -14.59
CA LEU A 83 -9.79 0.69 -14.92
C LEU A 83 -10.57 1.07 -13.67
N LYS A 84 -10.81 2.37 -13.48
CA LYS A 84 -11.70 2.84 -12.43
C LYS A 84 -13.12 2.53 -12.88
N SER A 85 -13.82 1.71 -12.10
CA SER A 85 -15.27 1.63 -12.22
C SER A 85 -15.83 3.01 -11.88
N SER A 86 -16.52 3.64 -12.83
CA SER A 86 -17.36 4.79 -12.58
C SER A 86 -18.45 4.36 -11.59
N TYR A 87 -18.29 4.72 -10.32
CA TYR A 87 -19.23 4.59 -9.20
C TYR A 87 -20.37 3.58 -9.43
N GLY A 88 -20.13 2.28 -9.20
CA GLY A 88 -21.23 1.31 -9.12
C GLY A 88 -20.85 -0.16 -9.24
N SER A 89 -19.81 -0.54 -9.98
CA SER A 89 -19.44 -1.96 -10.08
C SER A 89 -18.34 -2.29 -9.08
N GLN A 90 -18.75 -2.64 -7.86
CA GLN A 90 -17.94 -3.45 -6.97
C GLN A 90 -17.69 -4.80 -7.66
N GLN A 91 -16.64 -4.89 -8.48
CA GLN A 91 -16.05 -6.19 -8.75
C GLN A 91 -15.51 -6.69 -7.41
N SER A 92 -16.17 -7.75 -6.93
CA SER A 92 -15.89 -8.54 -5.75
C SER A 92 -14.46 -8.39 -5.24
N ARG A 93 -14.31 -7.71 -4.10
CA ARG A 93 -13.14 -7.81 -3.25
C ARG A 93 -13.05 -9.22 -2.67
N THR A 94 -12.56 -10.19 -3.44
CA THR A 94 -11.85 -11.30 -2.83
C THR A 94 -10.46 -10.77 -2.48
N GLU A 95 -10.32 -10.43 -1.20
CA GLU A 95 -9.07 -10.44 -0.46
C GLU A 95 -8.01 -9.42 -0.89
N ALA A 96 -8.27 -8.14 -0.60
CA ALA A 96 -7.17 -7.20 -0.46
C ALA A 96 -6.32 -7.61 0.77
N PRO A 97 -4.99 -7.81 0.67
CA PRO A 97 -4.15 -7.88 1.85
C PRO A 97 -4.31 -6.55 2.59
N GLN A 98 -4.74 -6.61 3.86
CA GLN A 98 -4.95 -5.44 4.71
C GLN A 98 -3.61 -4.77 5.03
N TYR A 99 -3.02 -4.07 4.07
CA TYR A 99 -2.00 -3.08 4.35
C TYR A 99 -2.69 -1.79 4.77
N GLY A 100 -2.66 -1.53 6.07
CA GLY A 100 -3.14 -0.29 6.69
C GLY A 100 -4.61 -0.34 7.09
N GLN A 101 -4.87 -0.71 8.34
CA GLN A 101 -6.13 -0.37 9.00
C GLN A 101 -6.34 1.15 8.89
N ARG A 102 -7.55 1.58 8.57
CA ARG A 102 -7.91 3.01 8.51
C ARG A 102 -7.74 3.60 9.92
N ILE A 103 -7.08 4.75 10.04
CA ILE A 103 -7.00 5.49 11.31
C ILE A 103 -8.45 5.72 11.81
N GLY A 104 -8.77 5.20 13.00
CA GLY A 104 -10.10 5.30 13.61
C GLY A 104 -10.97 4.03 13.54
N GLN A 105 -10.58 3.00 12.79
CA GLN A 105 -11.30 1.71 12.77
C GLN A 105 -10.66 0.70 13.73
N ILE A 106 -10.96 0.83 15.03
CA ILE A 106 -10.76 -0.29 15.95
C ILE A 106 -11.91 -1.26 15.71
N ILE A 107 -11.64 -2.40 15.09
CA ILE A 107 -12.62 -3.47 14.91
C ILE A 107 -13.05 -3.94 16.30
N GLN A 108 -14.30 -3.64 16.68
CA GLN A 108 -14.90 -4.21 17.89
C GLN A 108 -15.38 -5.63 17.56
N PRO A 109 -14.96 -6.67 18.31
CA PRO A 109 -15.41 -8.03 18.05
C PRO A 109 -16.92 -8.16 18.28
N GLU A 110 -17.59 -8.91 17.41
CA GLU A 110 -19.06 -9.08 17.42
C GLU A 110 -19.54 -9.78 18.71
N ASP A 111 -18.72 -10.64 19.29
CA ASP A 111 -19.01 -11.35 20.53
C ASP A 111 -18.59 -10.56 21.78
N GLU A 112 -19.56 -10.26 22.64
CA GLU A 112 -19.33 -9.47 23.86
C GLU A 112 -18.31 -10.11 24.81
N GLN A 113 -18.24 -11.46 24.85
CA GLN A 113 -17.24 -12.16 25.65
C GLN A 113 -15.81 -11.94 25.16
N LYS A 114 -15.61 -11.88 23.83
CA LYS A 114 -14.31 -11.59 23.22
C LYS A 114 -13.93 -10.13 23.45
N ARG A 115 -14.91 -9.22 23.40
CA ARG A 115 -14.73 -7.81 23.75
C ARG A 115 -14.25 -7.65 25.19
N ARG A 116 -14.89 -8.32 26.15
CA ARG A 116 -14.52 -8.27 27.57
C ARG A 116 -13.11 -8.78 27.82
N LYS A 117 -12.74 -9.93 27.25
CA LYS A 117 -11.37 -10.49 27.35
C LYS A 117 -10.30 -9.58 26.74
N LEU A 118 -10.62 -8.89 25.64
CA LEU A 118 -9.71 -7.94 25.02
C LEU A 118 -9.48 -6.71 25.89
N ILE A 119 -10.56 -6.13 26.45
CA ILE A 119 -10.49 -5.00 27.39
C ILE A 119 -9.69 -5.39 28.64
N GLU A 120 -9.91 -6.58 29.19
CA GLU A 120 -9.16 -7.11 30.34
C GLU A 120 -7.67 -7.27 30.01
N ARG A 121 -7.33 -7.85 28.85
CA ARG A 121 -5.94 -8.02 28.41
C ARG A 121 -5.23 -6.68 28.23
N LEU A 122 -5.92 -5.67 27.68
CA LEU A 122 -5.38 -4.33 27.52
C LEU A 122 -5.17 -3.62 28.86
N SER A 123 -6.13 -3.74 29.78
CA SER A 123 -6.01 -3.23 31.15
C SER A 123 -4.83 -3.84 31.89
N ASN A 124 -4.64 -5.16 31.76
CA ASN A 124 -3.55 -5.88 32.41
C ASN A 124 -2.18 -5.64 31.75
N ALA A 125 -2.15 -5.29 30.46
CA ALA A 125 -0.92 -4.94 29.76
C ALA A 125 -0.34 -3.59 30.23
N GLY A 126 -1.19 -2.63 30.60
CA GLY A 126 -0.76 -1.33 31.15
C GLY A 126 -0.25 -1.38 32.59
N ASN A 127 -0.61 -2.41 33.37
CA ASN A 127 -0.29 -2.50 34.80
C ASN A 127 1.10 -3.10 35.10
N LYS A 128 1.69 -3.88 34.18
CA LYS A 128 3.00 -4.51 34.40
C LYS A 128 4.16 -3.50 34.40
N ASP A 129 3.99 -2.35 33.75
CA ASP A 129 5.01 -1.30 33.68
C ASP A 129 4.91 -0.28 34.82
N TYR A 130 3.76 -0.20 35.51
CA TYR A 130 3.54 0.71 36.64
C TYR A 130 4.09 0.16 37.97
N GLU A 131 3.94 -1.13 38.25
CA GLU A 131 4.44 -1.75 39.49
C GLU A 131 5.97 -1.83 39.57
N LYS A 132 6.67 -1.96 38.42
CA LYS A 132 8.14 -1.93 38.37
C LYS A 132 8.71 -0.53 38.60
N LYS A 133 7.92 0.54 38.39
CA LYS A 133 8.32 1.93 38.60
C LYS A 133 7.98 2.46 39.99
N GLN A 134 7.01 1.88 40.69
CA GLN A 134 6.72 2.27 42.09
C GLN A 134 7.67 1.61 43.10
N SER A 135 8.19 0.40 42.83
CA SER A 135 9.14 -0.28 43.72
C SER A 135 10.52 0.40 43.80
N ILE A 136 10.86 1.29 42.86
CA ILE A 136 12.13 2.03 42.83
C ILE A 136 12.04 3.45 43.43
N ASN A 137 10.83 3.98 43.71
CA ASN A 137 10.66 5.42 44.01
C ASN A 137 10.14 5.73 45.43
N THR A 138 9.99 4.73 46.31
CA THR A 138 9.44 4.90 47.67
C THR A 138 10.50 4.73 48.77
N LYS A 139 11.72 5.22 48.58
CA LYS A 139 12.74 5.24 49.64
C LYS A 139 13.17 6.62 50.14
N ASP A 140 12.72 7.72 49.53
CA ASP A 140 13.06 9.03 50.03
C ASP A 140 11.88 10.01 49.95
N TYR A 141 11.69 10.76 51.03
CA TYR A 141 10.79 11.91 51.22
C TYR A 141 9.35 11.64 51.70
N GLY A 142 9.27 11.39 53.02
CA GLY A 142 8.60 12.25 54.02
C GLY A 142 7.28 12.95 53.67
N TYR A 143 6.23 12.56 54.40
CA TYR A 143 4.93 13.23 54.53
C TYR A 143 5.07 14.72 54.92
N ILE A 144 4.32 15.59 54.24
CA ILE A 144 3.88 16.88 54.78
C ILE A 144 2.37 16.98 54.54
N ASP A 145 1.62 16.84 55.64
CA ASP A 145 0.19 17.13 55.74
C ASP A 145 -0.02 18.65 55.75
N ASN A 146 -0.93 19.14 54.92
CA ASN A 146 -1.50 20.49 54.98
C ASN A 146 -2.74 20.58 54.10
N SER A 147 -3.94 20.47 54.69
CA SER A 147 -4.96 21.51 54.53
C SER A 147 -6.22 21.19 55.33
N ALA A 148 -6.39 21.96 56.40
CA ALA A 148 -7.61 22.20 57.11
C ALA A 148 -8.64 22.99 56.27
N THR A 149 -9.92 22.86 56.68
CA THR A 149 -11.03 23.83 56.59
C THR A 149 -11.59 24.24 55.23
N HIS A 150 -12.81 23.76 54.96
CA HIS A 150 -13.91 24.68 54.61
C HIS A 150 -15.26 24.13 55.13
N GLN A 151 -15.83 24.88 56.07
CA GLN A 151 -17.21 24.78 56.58
C GLN A 151 -18.19 25.16 55.46
N GLN A 152 -19.34 24.49 55.40
CA GLN A 152 -20.57 25.09 54.90
C GLN A 152 -21.75 24.56 55.70
N ASP A 153 -22.56 25.52 56.12
CA ASP A 153 -23.65 25.46 57.07
C ASP A 153 -24.90 24.78 56.49
N ASP A 154 -25.66 24.12 57.37
CA ASP A 154 -27.13 24.24 57.53
C ASP A 154 -27.56 23.60 58.86
#